data_AF-A0A4R3TPM7-F1
#
_entry.id   AF-A0A4R3TPM7-F1
#
_cell.length_a   1.000
_cell.length_b   1.000
_cell.length_c   1.000
_cell.angle_alpha   90.00
_cell.angle_beta   90.00
_cell.angle_gamma   90.00
#
_symmetry.space_group_name_H-M   'P 1'
#
loop_
_entity.id
_entity.type
_entity.pdbx_description
1 polymer ?
#
loop_
_entity_poly.entity_id
_entity_poly.type
_entity_poly.pdbx_seq_one_letter_code
_entity_poly.pdbx_strand_id
1 'polypeptide(L)'
;MPQIWMTYDELGALCGCGAMEARDRAIHSSLDRRKSRDGLTRVKLDPALMVEFFASIRETDFDLDLAIEALQNTHRQMAGLLAPSESRSRRGVA
;
A
#
# COMPACT_ATOMS: atom_id res chain seq x y z
N MET A 1 -8.81 -13.06 11.65
CA MET A 1 -8.31 -11.83 10.99
C MET A 1 -7.35 -11.12 11.93
N PRO A 2 -6.27 -10.50 11.41
CA PRO A 2 -5.40 -9.65 12.22
C PRO A 2 -6.20 -8.48 12.81
N GLN A 3 -5.85 -8.07 14.02
CA GLN A 3 -6.42 -6.90 14.69
C GLN A 3 -5.39 -5.78 14.69
N ILE A 4 -5.79 -4.60 14.23
CA ILE A 4 -4.94 -3.40 14.24
C ILE A 4 -5.44 -2.47 15.34
N TRP A 5 -4.48 -1.94 16.10
CA TRP A 5 -4.70 -1.03 17.22
C TRP A 5 -3.92 0.25 16.95
N MET A 6 -4.59 1.40 16.91
CA MET A 6 -4.00 2.71 16.61
C MET A 6 -4.25 3.67 17.75
N THR A 7 -3.28 4.52 18.06
CA THR A 7 -3.47 5.67 18.95
C THR A 7 -4.46 6.67 18.33
N TYR A 8 -4.95 7.64 19.11
CA TYR A 8 -5.84 8.66 18.55
C TYR A 8 -5.15 9.56 17.52
N ASP A 9 -3.84 9.80 17.66
CA ASP A 9 -3.07 10.55 16.67
C ASP A 9 -2.96 9.78 15.36
N GLU A 10 -2.63 8.49 15.41
CA GLU A 10 -2.56 7.61 14.24
C GLU A 10 -3.94 7.44 13.59
N LEU A 11 -5.00 7.25 14.39
CA LEU A 11 -6.37 7.15 13.88
C LEU A 11 -6.84 8.47 13.25
N GLY A 12 -6.46 9.60 13.83
CA GLY A 12 -6.71 10.93 13.27
C GLY A 12 -6.03 11.09 11.93
N ALA A 13 -4.74 10.74 11.83
CA ALA A 13 -4.01 10.76 10.57
C ALA A 13 -4.68 9.88 9.50
N LEU A 14 -5.11 8.66 9.85
CA LEU A 14 -5.85 7.77 8.93
C LEU A 14 -7.18 8.38 8.47
N CYS A 15 -7.88 9.09 9.35
CA CYS A 15 -9.19 9.68 9.09
C CYS A 15 -9.13 11.11 8.52
N GLY A 16 -7.94 11.69 8.35
CA GLY A 16 -7.77 13.10 7.97
C GLY A 16 -8.27 14.10 9.03
N CYS A 17 -8.28 13.72 10.31
CA CYS A 17 -8.76 14.58 11.41
C CYS A 17 -7.78 14.66 12.59
N GLY A 18 -8.06 15.57 13.53
CA GLY A 18 -7.26 15.70 14.75
C GLY A 18 -7.53 14.59 15.78
N ALA A 19 -6.57 14.33 16.66
CA ALA A 19 -6.68 13.27 17.67
C ALA A 19 -7.91 13.38 18.59
N MET A 20 -8.33 14.61 18.93
CA MET A 20 -9.53 14.84 19.74
C MET A 20 -10.80 14.43 18.98
N GLU A 21 -10.90 14.76 17.70
CA GLU A 21 -12.03 14.35 16.86
C GLU A 21 -12.02 12.84 16.64
N ALA A 22 -10.85 12.24 16.41
CA ALA A 22 -10.69 10.79 16.29
C ALA A 22 -11.14 10.07 17.57
N ARG A 23 -10.85 10.65 18.75
CA ARG A 23 -11.34 10.16 20.04
C ARG A 23 -12.86 10.22 20.11
N ASP A 24 -13.47 11.35 19.78
CA ASP A 24 -14.92 11.52 19.84
C ASP A 24 -15.62 10.55 18.88
N ARG A 25 -15.07 10.38 17.68
CA ARG A 25 -15.52 9.38 16.70
C ARG A 25 -15.43 7.95 17.26
N ALA A 26 -14.30 7.59 17.87
CA ALA A 26 -14.13 6.25 18.46
C ALA A 26 -15.11 6.00 19.62
N ILE A 27 -15.44 7.03 20.41
CA ILE A 27 -16.45 6.95 21.46
C ILE A 27 -17.84 6.80 20.86
N HIS A 28 -18.19 7.64 19.88
CA HIS A 28 -19.50 7.65 19.23
C HIS A 28 -19.80 6.32 18.53
N SER A 29 -18.81 5.76 17.83
CA SER A 29 -18.90 4.45 17.17
C SER A 29 -18.70 3.26 18.12
N SER A 30 -18.56 3.50 19.43
CA SER A 30 -18.36 2.46 20.45
C SER A 30 -17.21 1.49 20.14
N LEU A 31 -16.13 1.99 19.54
CA LEU A 31 -14.97 1.16 19.20
C LEU A 31 -14.26 0.64 20.45
N ASP A 32 -13.65 -0.54 20.36
CA ASP A 32 -12.83 -1.10 21.43
C ASP A 32 -11.63 -0.18 21.70
N ARG A 33 -11.41 0.18 22.97
CA ARG A 33 -10.31 1.05 23.41
C ARG A 33 -9.57 0.43 24.57
N ARG A 34 -8.24 0.45 24.54
CA ARG A 34 -7.39 -0.07 25.62
C ARG A 34 -6.20 0.83 25.87
N LYS A 35 -5.87 1.03 27.16
CA LYS A 35 -4.63 1.69 27.55
C LYS A 35 -3.48 0.69 27.40
N SER A 36 -2.44 1.09 26.67
CA SER A 36 -1.23 0.31 26.48
C SER A 36 -0.19 0.59 27.58
N ARG A 37 0.91 -0.16 27.57
CA ARG A 37 2.02 -0.04 28.55
C ARG A 37 2.74 1.30 28.48
N ASP A 38 2.76 1.93 27.31
CA ASP A 38 3.30 3.28 27.10
C ASP A 38 2.37 4.40 27.60
N GLY A 39 1.22 4.04 28.18
CA GLY A 39 0.25 5.00 28.70
C GLY A 39 -0.70 5.56 27.63
N LEU A 40 -0.47 5.28 26.35
CA LEU A 40 -1.34 5.73 25.26
C LEU A 40 -2.59 4.86 25.15
N THR A 41 -3.71 5.47 24.82
CA THR A 41 -4.95 4.74 24.50
C THR A 41 -4.91 4.36 23.03
N ARG A 42 -5.11 3.08 22.76
CA ARG A 42 -5.26 2.55 21.41
C ARG A 42 -6.68 2.11 21.15
N VAL A 43 -7.16 2.40 19.96
CA VAL A 43 -8.47 2.05 19.42
C VAL A 43 -8.28 0.90 18.44
N LYS A 44 -9.10 -0.13 18.55
CA LYS A 44 -9.13 -1.22 17.58
C LYS A 44 -9.91 -0.78 16.35
N LEU A 45 -9.36 -1.05 15.17
CA LEU A 45 -10.06 -0.75 13.92
C LEU A 45 -11.22 -1.72 13.71
N ASP A 46 -12.36 -1.18 13.28
CA ASP A 46 -13.48 -1.95 12.77
C ASP A 46 -13.29 -2.28 11.28
N PRO A 47 -14.17 -3.07 10.65
CA PRO A 47 -14.00 -3.43 9.25
C PRO A 47 -13.94 -2.24 8.28
N ALA A 48 -14.67 -1.15 8.56
CA ALA A 48 -14.66 0.04 7.71
C ALA A 48 -13.31 0.76 7.78
N LEU A 49 -12.79 0.99 8.98
CA LEU A 49 -11.49 1.60 9.20
C LEU A 49 -10.33 0.72 8.71
N MET A 50 -10.48 -0.61 8.76
CA MET A 50 -9.51 -1.53 8.17
C MET A 50 -9.41 -1.36 6.65
N VAL A 51 -10.53 -1.10 5.96
CA VAL A 51 -10.52 -0.82 4.51
C VAL A 51 -9.76 0.47 4.21
N GLU A 52 -10.03 1.54 4.97
CA GLU A 52 -9.30 2.82 4.84
C GLU A 52 -7.80 2.63 5.08
N PHE A 53 -7.43 1.84 6.11
CA PHE A 53 -6.02 1.54 6.40
C PHE A 53 -5.33 0.81 5.25
N PHE A 54 -5.99 -0.16 4.62
CA PHE A 54 -5.41 -0.84 3.47
C PHE A 54 -5.32 0.07 2.24
N ALA A 55 -6.29 0.96 2.06
CA ALA A 55 -6.23 1.97 1.00
C ALA A 55 -5.04 2.92 1.22
N SER A 56 -4.84 3.42 2.44
CA SER A 56 -3.73 4.34 2.74
C SER A 56 -2.36 3.72 2.49
N ILE A 57 -2.17 2.42 2.75
CA ILE A 57 -0.92 1.71 2.42
C ILE A 57 -0.71 1.65 0.91
N ARG A 58 -1.76 1.34 0.14
CA ARG A 58 -1.66 1.21 -1.32
C ARG A 58 -1.40 2.54 -2.00
N GLU A 59 -2.00 3.61 -1.50
CA GLU A 59 -1.80 4.95 -2.05
C GLU A 59 -0.35 5.44 -1.87
N THR A 60 0.33 5.06 -0.78
CA THR A 60 1.76 5.35 -0.62
C THR A 60 2.68 4.67 -1.64
N ASP A 61 2.20 3.63 -2.34
CA ASP A 61 3.02 2.80 -3.25
C ASP A 61 2.68 3.01 -4.74
N PHE A 62 1.85 3.99 -5.10
CA PHE A 62 1.52 4.24 -6.51
C PHE A 62 2.77 4.50 -7.37
N ASP A 63 3.77 5.20 -6.82
CA ASP A 63 5.07 5.40 -7.46
C ASP A 63 5.86 4.09 -7.61
N LEU A 64 5.70 3.14 -6.69
CA LEU A 64 6.39 1.85 -6.72
C LEU A 64 5.84 0.95 -7.84
N ASP A 65 4.51 0.86 -7.99
CA ASP A 65 3.90 0.08 -9.06
C ASP A 65 4.29 0.63 -10.44
N LEU A 66 4.28 1.95 -10.61
CA LEU A 66 4.76 2.60 -11.84
C LEU A 66 6.26 2.35 -12.08
N ALA A 67 7.10 2.40 -11.04
CA ALA A 67 8.52 2.11 -11.16
C ALA A 67 8.79 0.65 -11.54
N ILE A 68 8.03 -0.30 -10.97
CA ILE A 68 8.09 -1.72 -11.32
C ILE A 68 7.71 -1.93 -12.78
N GLU A 69 6.62 -1.31 -13.25
CA GLU A 69 6.19 -1.39 -14.64
C GLU A 69 7.26 -0.82 -15.60
N ALA A 70 7.81 0.35 -15.28
CA ALA A 70 8.88 0.98 -16.05
C ALA A 70 10.14 0.08 -16.14
N LEU A 71 10.53 -0.54 -15.03
CA LEU A 71 11.67 -1.47 -15.00
C LEU A 71 11.42 -2.71 -15.86
N GLN A 72 10.24 -3.33 -15.76
CA GLN A 72 9.86 -4.47 -16.59
C GLN A 72 9.81 -4.13 -18.08
N ASN A 73 9.29 -2.95 -18.43
CA ASN A 73 9.28 -2.44 -19.80
C ASN A 73 10.71 -2.28 -20.33
N THR A 74 11.60 -1.70 -19.53
CA THR A 74 13.01 -1.52 -19.89
C THR A 74 13.72 -2.87 -20.10
N HIS A 75 13.51 -3.82 -19.19
CA HIS A 75 14.03 -5.19 -19.35
C HIS A 75 13.51 -5.86 -20.63
N ARG A 76 12.22 -5.75 -20.94
CA ARG A 76 11.64 -6.29 -22.20
C ARG A 76 12.29 -5.68 -23.44
N GLN A 77 12.56 -4.38 -23.45
CA GLN A 77 13.26 -3.73 -24.55
C GLN A 77 14.70 -4.22 -24.68
N MET A 78 15.44 -4.29 -23.57
CA MET A 78 16.82 -4.78 -23.57
C MET A 78 16.92 -6.26 -23.99
N ALA A 79 16.01 -7.11 -23.50
CA ALA A 79 15.95 -8.52 -23.88
C ALA A 79 15.59 -8.70 -25.37
N GLY A 80 14.69 -7.87 -25.90
CA GLY A 80 14.34 -7.87 -27.32
C GLY A 80 15.49 -7.43 -28.24
N LEU A 81 16.36 -6.53 -27.77
CA LEU A 81 17.58 -6.12 -28.47
C LEU A 81 18.69 -7.19 -28.45
N LEU A 82 18.64 -8.11 -27.48
CA LEU A 82 19.58 -9.22 -27.32
C LEU A 82 19.12 -10.51 -28.00
N ALA A 83 17.88 -10.59 -28.47
CA ALA A 83 17.43 -11.68 -29.31
C ALA A 83 18.17 -11.62 -30.65
N PRO A 84 18.92 -12.67 -31.05
CA PRO A 84 19.59 -12.65 -32.33
C PRO A 84 18.54 -12.51 -33.42
N SER A 85 18.78 -11.57 -34.33
CA SER A 85 18.08 -11.49 -35.60
C SER A 85 18.41 -12.75 -36.40
N GLU A 86 17.71 -13.86 -36.11
CA GLU A 86 17.60 -15.00 -37.00
C GLU A 86 16.70 -14.63 -38.18
N SER A 87 17.14 -13.64 -38.96
CA SER A 87 16.69 -13.52 -40.33
C SER A 87 17.90 -13.31 -41.23
N ARG A 88 18.13 -14.36 -42.03
CA ARG A 88 18.81 -14.31 -43.34
C ARG A 88 20.28 -14.70 -43.37
N SER A 89 20.56 -15.96 -43.02
CA SER A 89 21.56 -16.74 -43.76
C SER A 89 20.98 -18.11 -44.12
N ARG A 90 20.61 -18.27 -45.40
CA ARG A 90 20.64 -19.50 -46.22
C ARG A 90 19.91 -19.26 -47.55
N ARG A 91 20.60 -18.62 -48.49
CA ARG A 91 20.50 -18.99 -49.92
C ARG A 91 21.90 -19.38 -50.35
N GLY A 92 22.19 -20.67 -50.22
CA GLY A 92 23.28 -21.32 -50.93
C GLY A 92 22.78 -21.78 -52.29
N VAL A 93 23.53 -21.39 -53.32
CA VAL A 93 24.00 -22.17 -54.48
C VAL A 93 23.01 -23.12 -55.17
N ALA A 94 22.63 -22.79 -56.41
CA ALA A 94 23.11 -23.45 -57.64
C ALA A 94 22.77 -22.57 -58.85
#